data_AF-A0A0L7M2F6-F1
#
_entry.id   AF-A0A0L7M2F6-F1
#
_cell.length_a   1.000
_cell.length_b   1.000
_cell.length_c   1.000
_cell.angle_alpha   90.00
_cell.angle_beta   90.00
_cell.angle_gamma   90.00
#
_symmetry.space_group_name_H-M   'P 1'
#
loop_
_entity.id
_entity.type
_entity.pdbx_description
1 polymer ?
#
loop_
_entity_poly.entity_id
_entity_poly.type
_entity_poly.pdbx_seq_one_letter_code
_entity_poly.pdbx_strand_id
1 'polypeptide(L)' 'MSIAKKRLAQERAEWRKDHPAGFSAKYSPMSDGKGLDIMKWICKIPGKK' A
#
# COMPACT_ATOMS: atom_id res chain seq x y z
N MET A 1 -9.52 -6.59 -15.30
CA MET A 1 -8.68 -5.91 -14.29
C MET A 1 -7.76 -4.94 -15.03
N SER A 2 -7.73 -3.65 -14.67
CA SER A 2 -6.82 -2.66 -15.29
C SER A 2 -5.34 -3.02 -15.02
N ILE A 3 -4.45 -2.70 -15.97
CA ILE A 3 -2.99 -2.90 -15.85
C ILE A 3 -2.46 -2.29 -14.55
N ALA A 4 -2.93 -1.09 -14.20
CA ALA A 4 -2.53 -0.40 -12.96
C ALA A 4 -2.88 -1.22 -11.71
N LYS A 5 -4.11 -1.76 -11.64
CA LYS A 5 -4.57 -2.57 -10.49
C LYS A 5 -3.78 -3.87 -10.35
N LYS A 6 -3.42 -4.50 -11.48
CA LYS A 6 -2.59 -5.72 -11.48
C LYS A 6 -1.20 -5.43 -10.91
N ARG A 7 -0.56 -4.34 -11.36
CA ARG A 7 0.77 -3.95 -10.87
C ARG A 7 0.76 -3.60 -9.38
N LEU A 8 -0.20 -2.80 -8.92
CA LEU A 8 -0.33 -2.41 -7.51
C LEU A 8 -0.56 -3.62 -6.58
N ALA A 9 -1.29 -4.64 -7.03
CA ALA A 9 -1.46 -5.87 -6.29
C ALA A 9 -0.15 -6.68 -6.15
N GLN A 10 0.69 -6.68 -7.19
CA GLN A 10 2.02 -7.30 -7.16
C GLN A 10 2.95 -6.56 -6.18
N GLU A 11 3.02 -5.24 -6.27
CA GLU A 11 3.82 -4.39 -5.36
C GLU A 11 3.42 -4.61 -3.90
N ARG A 12 2.12 -4.73 -3.60
CA ARG A 12 1.64 -5.04 -2.23
C ARG A 12 2.03 -6.45 -1.78
N ALA A 13 2.14 -7.41 -2.68
CA ALA A 13 2.60 -8.75 -2.34
C ALA A 13 4.10 -8.75 -2.04
N GLU A 14 4.90 -8.05 -2.86
CA GLU A 14 6.34 -7.87 -2.66
C GLU A 14 6.64 -7.12 -1.37
N TRP A 15 5.94 -6.01 -1.11
CA TRP A 15 6.08 -5.24 0.14
C TRP A 15 5.76 -6.06 1.40
N ARG A 16 4.73 -6.93 1.33
CA ARG A 16 4.39 -7.82 2.45
C ARG A 16 5.41 -8.93 2.66
N LYS A 17 6.11 -9.33 1.59
CA LYS A 17 7.18 -10.33 1.66
C LYS A 17 8.42 -9.73 2.32
N ASP A 18 8.82 -8.54 1.88
CA ASP A 18 9.98 -7.85 2.40
C ASP A 18 9.80 -6.32 2.28
N HIS A 19 10.00 -5.62 3.38
CA HIS A 19 10.07 -4.16 3.38
C HIS A 19 10.98 -3.67 4.52
N PRO A 20 11.61 -2.49 4.36
CA PRO A 20 12.49 -1.95 5.38
C PRO A 20 11.77 -1.73 6.72
N ALA A 21 12.42 -2.12 7.82
CA ALA A 21 11.86 -2.00 9.16
C ALA A 21 11.48 -0.56 9.50
N GLY A 22 10.30 -0.38 10.09
CA GLY A 22 9.75 0.94 10.45
C GLY A 22 9.04 1.66 9.30
N PHE A 23 9.21 1.24 8.05
CA PHE A 23 8.40 1.73 6.93
C PHE A 23 7.04 1.07 6.91
N SER A 24 6.02 1.79 6.47
CA SER A 24 4.67 1.24 6.30
C SER A 24 4.07 1.71 4.99
N ALA A 25 3.40 0.81 4.26
CA ALA A 25 2.63 1.14 3.07
C ALA A 25 1.35 0.28 3.04
N LYS A 26 0.18 0.92 3.04
CA LYS A 26 -1.13 0.25 3.03
C LYS A 26 -2.11 1.01 2.14
N TYR A 27 -3.10 0.32 1.58
CA TYR A 27 -4.18 0.99 0.85
C TYR A 27 -4.97 1.89 1.79
N SER A 28 -5.39 3.05 1.30
CA SER A 28 -6.22 3.98 2.03
C SER A 28 -7.61 3.40 2.22
N PRO A 29 -8.25 3.56 3.39
CA PRO A 29 -9.68 3.36 3.48
C PRO A 29 -10.39 4.31 2.50
N MET A 30 -11.43 3.80 1.85
CA MET A 30 -12.33 4.62 1.04
C MET A 30 -13.18 5.49 1.97
N SER A 31 -13.59 6.67 1.50
CA SER A 31 -14.43 7.61 2.26
C SER A 31 -15.76 7.00 2.71
N ASP A 32 -16.29 6.03 1.97
CA ASP A 32 -17.53 5.31 2.28
C ASP A 32 -17.35 4.21 3.34
N GLY A 33 -16.14 3.99 3.87
CA GLY A 33 -15.84 3.03 4.94
C GLY A 33 -15.94 1.55 4.58
N LYS A 34 -16.52 1.21 3.42
CA LYS A 34 -16.80 -0.17 2.98
C LYS A 34 -15.63 -0.91 2.32
N GLY A 35 -14.44 -0.31 2.28
CA GLY A 35 -13.31 -0.97 1.63
C GLY A 35 -12.03 -0.15 1.56
N LEU A 36 -11.05 -0.72 0.87
CA LEU A 36 -9.75 -0.12 0.63
C LEU A 36 -9.65 0.34 -0.82
N ASP A 37 -9.15 1.55 -1.03
CA ASP A 37 -8.82 2.07 -2.34
C ASP A 37 -7.41 1.65 -2.74
N ILE A 38 -7.32 0.78 -3.76
CA ILE A 38 -6.04 0.32 -4.31
C ILE A 38 -5.24 1.45 -4.97
N MET A 39 -5.89 2.52 -5.42
CA MET A 39 -5.25 3.63 -6.13
C MET A 39 -4.67 4.67 -5.18
N LYS A 40 -5.02 4.63 -3.89
CA LYS A 40 -4.57 5.59 -2.88
C LYS A 40 -3.90 4.85 -1.73
N TRP A 41 -2.69 5.25 -1.38
CA TRP A 41 -1.90 4.57 -0.36
C TRP A 41 -1.58 5.52 0.80
N ILE A 42 -1.59 4.96 2.01
CA ILE A 42 -1.12 5.61 3.22
C ILE A 42 0.25 5.01 3.53
N CYS A 43 1.28 5.83 3.36
CA CYS A 43 2.67 5.45 3.60
C CYS A 43 3.22 6.20 4.82
N LYS A 44 4.09 5.53 5.58
CA LYS A 44 4.83 6.10 6.71
C LYS A 44 6.31 5.80 6.52
N ILE A 45 7.11 6.85 6.63
CA ILE A 45 8.57 6.79 6.55
C ILE A 45 9.10 7.15 7.94
N PRO A 46 9.82 6.25 8.62
CA PRO A 46 10.42 6.56 9.91
C PRO A 46 11.55 7.57 9.72
N GLY A 47 11.75 8.44 10.70
CA GLY A 47 12.91 9.34 10.71
C GLY A 47 14.22 8.53 10.73
N LYS A 48 15.24 9.06 10.06
CA LYS A 48 16.59 8.51 10.14
C LYS A 48 17.06 8.65 11.60
N LYS A 49 17.45 7.54 12.23
CA LYS A 49 18.20 7.60 13.49
C LYS A 49 19.56 8.25 13.25
#